data_AF-A0A2K2FXN3-F1
#
_entry.id   AF-A0A2K2FXN3-F1
#
_cell.length_a   1.000
_cell.length_b   1.000
_cell.length_c   1.000
_cell.angle_alpha   90.00
_cell.angle_beta   90.00
_cell.angle_gamma   90.00
#
_symmetry.space_group_name_H-M   'P 1'
#
loop_
_entity.id
_entity.type
_entity.pdbx_description
1 polymer ?
#
loop_
_entity_poly.entity_id
_entity_poly.type
_entity_poly.pdbx_seq_one_letter_code
_entity_poly.pdbx_strand_id
1 'polypeptide(L)'
;MPQVDAGAAQHGAVRTILEVGQRGYHTMLTLKFPYNRKDFPRPGSPAMARELARVDAVLPLVMGKVDILVIGNEPFIESRREDWDEDFNVFYEAIARRVIDRRRDHCGTRCRTRLYMGALNQLEKPDWRTPTTERWLAFVKATPELDGVNIHPHIDDIADSRAFLDYILPRMRPDQKFTVTEFSLVWWWKKQMKQAVSPAYATQYNLPAGTQNWQVIAAALKAPFPKAQWDDFLRLSPWFETRRHYIRNQMKIFRDTGRLAVATYGFKQGRSMSAEWGPNKTPWLLNSVFAGRTIQPDTDGGAAPNYAWIDDFIAEQKD
;
A
#
# COMPACT_ATOMS: atom_id res chain seq x y z
N MET A 1 14.51 4.52 3.69
CA MET A 1 15.29 5.18 4.74
C MET A 1 16.53 5.91 4.23
N PRO A 2 17.26 5.49 3.18
CA PRO A 2 18.45 6.24 2.74
C PRO A 2 18.24 7.73 2.46
N GLN A 3 17.05 8.12 2.01
CA GLN A 3 16.67 9.52 1.75
C GLN A 3 16.71 10.41 3.02
N VAL A 4 16.68 9.83 4.21
CA VAL A 4 16.78 10.55 5.49
C VAL A 4 18.18 11.10 5.74
N ASP A 5 19.21 10.58 5.06
CA ASP A 5 20.59 11.07 5.19
C ASP A 5 20.72 12.56 4.77
N ALA A 6 19.80 13.05 3.93
CA ALA A 6 19.70 14.47 3.56
C ALA A 6 19.03 15.35 4.65
N GLY A 7 18.60 14.76 5.77
CA GLY A 7 17.94 15.42 6.89
C GLY A 7 16.52 14.90 7.13
N ALA A 8 16.29 14.21 8.25
CA ALA A 8 15.00 13.61 8.59
C ALA A 8 13.83 14.61 8.62
N ALA A 9 14.07 15.80 9.18
CA ALA A 9 13.07 16.87 9.26
C ALA A 9 12.74 17.51 7.91
N GLN A 10 13.63 17.40 6.93
CA GLN A 10 13.41 17.90 5.57
C GLN A 10 12.76 16.87 4.65
N HIS A 11 12.66 15.61 5.09
CA HIS A 11 12.04 14.56 4.30
C HIS A 11 10.55 14.85 4.08
N GLY A 12 10.14 14.91 2.81
CA GLY A 12 8.78 15.33 2.43
C GLY A 12 7.66 14.53 3.10
N ALA A 13 7.83 13.21 3.27
CA ALA A 13 6.85 12.39 3.98
C ALA A 13 6.74 12.71 5.47
N VAL A 14 7.87 13.04 6.14
CA VAL A 14 7.87 13.40 7.56
C VAL A 14 7.20 14.75 7.78
N ARG A 15 7.50 15.73 6.92
CA ARG A 15 6.83 17.04 6.97
C ARG A 15 5.34 16.91 6.72
N THR A 16 4.96 16.25 5.62
CA THR A 16 3.57 16.10 5.22
C THR A 16 2.74 15.43 6.32
N ILE A 17 3.25 14.32 6.90
CA ILE A 17 2.48 13.58 7.90
C ILE A 17 2.28 14.40 9.19
N LEU A 18 3.29 15.17 9.60
CA LEU A 18 3.18 16.06 10.76
C LEU A 18 2.25 17.25 10.50
N GLU A 19 2.33 17.85 9.31
CA GLU A 19 1.46 18.95 8.90
C GLU A 19 -0.01 18.54 8.87
N VAL A 20 -0.35 17.36 8.32
CA VAL A 20 -1.74 16.88 8.32
C VAL A 20 -2.19 16.46 9.72
N GLY A 21 -1.31 15.88 10.54
CA GLY A 21 -1.62 15.58 11.94
C GLY A 21 -1.96 16.84 12.74
N GLN A 22 -1.27 17.96 12.50
CA GLN A 22 -1.58 19.26 13.11
C GLN A 22 -2.91 19.84 12.66
N ARG A 23 -3.41 19.44 11.49
CA ARG A 23 -4.75 19.82 10.98
C ARG A 23 -5.87 18.92 11.54
N GLY A 24 -5.56 17.98 12.42
CA GLY A 24 -6.53 17.10 13.07
C GLY A 24 -6.84 15.80 12.33
N TYR A 25 -6.12 15.47 11.26
CA TYR A 25 -6.28 14.17 10.60
C TYR A 25 -5.60 13.06 11.40
N HIS A 26 -6.17 11.85 11.37
CA HIS A 26 -5.48 10.64 11.80
C HIS A 26 -4.40 10.25 10.79
N THR A 27 -3.28 9.77 11.30
CA THR A 27 -2.03 9.66 10.56
C THR A 27 -1.35 8.32 10.76
N MET A 28 -0.87 7.76 9.66
CA MET A 28 -0.06 6.56 9.65
C MET A 28 1.22 6.82 8.87
N LEU A 29 2.36 6.50 9.46
CA LEU A 29 3.67 6.61 8.84
C LEU A 29 4.31 5.22 8.72
N THR A 30 4.91 4.93 7.57
CA THR A 30 5.55 3.65 7.29
C THR A 30 7.05 3.83 7.08
N LEU A 31 7.87 3.03 7.75
CA LEU A 31 9.32 3.00 7.58
C LEU A 31 9.69 2.06 6.43
N LYS A 32 10.23 2.59 5.33
CA LYS A 32 10.57 1.80 4.13
C LYS A 32 12.07 1.56 3.99
N PHE A 33 12.50 0.32 3.75
CA PHE A 33 13.93 -0.04 3.60
C PHE A 33 14.17 -0.74 2.24
N PRO A 34 14.84 -0.08 1.27
CA PRO A 34 15.05 -0.65 -0.06
C PRO A 34 16.30 -1.55 -0.10
N TYR A 35 16.08 -2.86 -0.06
CA TYR A 35 17.07 -3.93 -0.18
C TYR A 35 16.94 -4.72 -1.49
N ASN A 36 16.24 -4.17 -2.49
CA ASN A 36 16.00 -4.81 -3.78
C ASN A 36 17.26 -5.03 -4.65
N ARG A 37 18.44 -4.62 -4.18
CA ARG A 37 19.72 -4.69 -4.91
C ARG A 37 20.90 -5.13 -4.04
N LYS A 38 20.67 -5.47 -2.78
CA LYS A 38 21.73 -5.82 -1.82
C LYS A 38 21.14 -6.61 -0.66
N ASP A 39 21.99 -7.40 -0.04
CA ASP A 39 21.66 -8.17 1.15
C ASP A 39 21.40 -7.29 2.38
N PHE A 40 20.71 -7.86 3.36
CA PHE A 40 20.51 -7.25 4.67
C PHE A 40 21.83 -7.13 5.43
N PRO A 41 21.99 -6.09 6.25
CA PRO A 41 23.21 -5.92 7.01
C PRO A 41 23.26 -6.94 8.14
N ARG A 42 24.40 -7.63 8.27
CA ARG A 42 24.63 -8.53 9.39
C ARG A 42 24.44 -7.85 10.75
N PRO A 43 23.97 -8.59 11.76
CA PRO A 43 23.83 -8.07 13.12
C PRO A 43 25.15 -7.49 13.65
N GLY A 44 25.08 -6.36 14.34
CA GLY A 44 26.26 -5.67 14.89
C GLY A 44 27.18 -5.00 13.86
N SER A 45 26.92 -5.13 12.56
CA SER A 45 27.75 -4.50 11.53
C SER A 45 27.61 -2.97 11.51
N PRO A 46 28.62 -2.23 11.00
CA PRO A 46 28.49 -0.80 10.74
C PRO A 46 27.33 -0.45 9.79
N ALA A 47 26.97 -1.37 8.89
CA ALA A 47 25.83 -1.19 8.01
C ALA A 47 24.50 -1.22 8.78
N MET A 48 24.36 -2.14 9.73
CA MET A 48 23.18 -2.20 10.60
C MET A 48 23.07 -0.97 11.49
N ALA A 49 24.21 -0.54 12.08
CA ALA A 49 24.26 0.68 12.88
C ALA A 49 23.81 1.93 12.11
N ARG A 50 24.15 2.04 10.81
CA ARG A 50 23.68 3.14 9.96
C ARG A 50 22.17 3.14 9.75
N GLU A 51 21.56 1.97 9.56
CA GLU A 51 20.10 1.89 9.39
C GLU A 51 19.37 2.24 10.69
N LEU A 52 19.89 1.78 11.84
CA LEU A 52 19.39 2.18 13.16
C LEU A 52 19.52 3.70 13.38
N ALA A 53 20.65 4.31 13.00
CA ALA A 53 20.84 5.75 13.10
C ALA A 53 19.82 6.54 12.25
N ARG A 54 19.46 6.05 11.06
CA ARG A 54 18.39 6.67 10.24
C ARG A 54 17.02 6.56 10.90
N VAL A 55 16.72 5.42 11.53
CA VAL A 55 15.51 5.27 12.35
C VAL A 55 15.52 6.28 13.48
N ASP A 56 16.64 6.40 14.20
CA ASP A 56 16.81 7.34 15.32
C ASP A 56 16.70 8.81 14.92
N ALA A 57 17.02 9.16 13.67
CA ALA A 57 16.81 10.50 13.15
C ALA A 57 15.31 10.82 12.94
N VAL A 58 14.48 9.82 12.63
CA VAL A 58 13.04 9.99 12.36
C VAL A 58 12.21 9.91 13.64
N LEU A 59 12.48 8.95 14.53
CA LEU A 59 11.62 8.67 15.67
C LEU A 59 11.35 9.88 16.59
N PRO A 60 12.32 10.76 16.94
CA PRO A 60 12.06 11.95 17.75
C PRO A 60 11.09 12.94 17.10
N LEU A 61 10.96 12.91 15.77
CA LEU A 61 10.08 13.81 15.05
C LEU A 61 8.63 13.34 15.09
N VAL A 62 8.41 12.02 15.08
CA VAL A 62 7.10 11.41 14.77
C VAL A 62 6.50 10.61 15.93
N MET A 63 7.32 10.06 16.83
CA MET A 63 6.84 9.26 17.95
C MET A 63 5.96 10.12 18.87
N GLY A 64 4.79 9.61 19.24
CA GLY A 64 3.78 10.38 19.97
C GLY A 64 3.07 11.45 19.13
N LYS A 65 3.41 11.61 17.84
CA LYS A 65 2.78 12.57 16.92
C LYS A 65 2.05 11.93 15.75
N VAL A 66 2.34 10.69 15.40
CA VAL A 66 1.51 9.90 14.48
C VAL A 66 0.64 8.92 15.25
N ASP A 67 -0.54 8.59 14.74
CA ASP A 67 -1.44 7.61 15.37
C ASP A 67 -0.90 6.19 15.21
N ILE A 68 -0.35 5.87 14.03
CA ILE A 68 0.23 4.56 13.72
C ILE A 68 1.62 4.72 13.11
N LEU A 69 2.58 3.92 13.60
CA LEU A 69 3.89 3.73 12.97
C LEU A 69 4.02 2.28 12.51
N VAL A 70 4.19 2.10 11.21
CA VAL A 70 4.42 0.79 10.58
C VAL A 70 5.92 0.57 10.38
N ILE A 71 6.41 -0.56 10.86
CA ILE A 71 7.82 -0.96 10.83
C ILE A 71 8.03 -1.89 9.62
N GLY A 72 8.60 -1.31 8.57
CA GLY A 72 8.75 -1.93 7.25
C GLY A 72 7.71 -1.41 6.26
N ASN A 73 8.02 -1.45 4.97
CA ASN A 73 7.06 -1.32 3.88
C ASN A 73 7.37 -2.40 2.86
N GLU A 74 6.46 -3.35 2.68
CA GLU A 74 6.63 -4.47 1.75
C GLU A 74 8.00 -5.17 1.85
N PRO A 75 8.44 -5.60 3.05
CA PRO A 75 9.80 -6.11 3.28
C PRO A 75 10.27 -7.16 2.27
N PHE A 76 9.37 -8.05 1.86
CA PHE A 76 9.66 -9.14 0.93
C PHE A 76 9.74 -8.68 -0.54
N ILE A 77 8.94 -7.68 -0.95
CA ILE A 77 9.02 -7.11 -2.32
C ILE A 77 10.20 -6.13 -2.44
N GLU A 78 10.54 -5.45 -1.35
CA GLU A 78 11.67 -4.52 -1.27
C GLU A 78 13.01 -5.23 -1.00
N SER A 79 13.07 -6.55 -1.13
CA SER A 79 14.28 -7.36 -0.98
C SER A 79 14.39 -8.40 -2.07
N ARG A 80 15.57 -9.03 -2.18
CA ARG A 80 15.80 -10.14 -3.09
C ARG A 80 15.35 -11.43 -2.43
N ARG A 81 14.81 -12.37 -3.20
CA ARG A 81 14.23 -13.61 -2.67
C ARG A 81 15.28 -14.51 -2.02
N GLU A 82 16.50 -14.49 -2.54
CA GLU A 82 17.64 -15.21 -1.97
C GLU A 82 18.06 -14.71 -0.58
N ASP A 83 17.72 -13.48 -0.23
CA ASP A 83 18.03 -12.86 1.07
C ASP A 83 16.87 -13.03 2.07
N TRP A 84 15.86 -13.85 1.77
CA TRP A 84 14.79 -14.16 2.71
C TRP A 84 15.25 -15.21 3.72
N ASP A 85 16.25 -14.87 4.52
CA ASP A 85 16.93 -15.77 5.44
C ASP A 85 16.96 -15.20 6.88
N GLU A 86 17.92 -15.63 7.69
CA GLU A 86 18.07 -15.16 9.06
C GLU A 86 18.40 -13.67 9.16
N ASP A 87 19.26 -13.13 8.29
CA ASP A 87 19.69 -11.73 8.35
C ASP A 87 18.51 -10.79 8.10
N PHE A 88 17.57 -11.18 7.23
CA PHE A 88 16.29 -10.50 7.03
C PHE A 88 15.50 -10.34 8.33
N ASN A 89 15.24 -11.44 9.04
CA ASN A 89 14.43 -11.38 10.25
C ASN A 89 15.17 -10.61 11.34
N VAL A 90 16.47 -10.86 11.54
CA VAL A 90 17.25 -10.16 12.57
C VAL A 90 17.27 -8.65 12.31
N PHE A 91 17.37 -8.22 11.05
CA PHE A 91 17.28 -6.81 10.69
C PHE A 91 15.96 -6.18 11.16
N TYR A 92 14.82 -6.72 10.74
CA TYR A 92 13.52 -6.13 11.07
C TYR A 92 13.16 -6.25 12.55
N GLU A 93 13.55 -7.34 13.21
CA GLU A 93 13.38 -7.49 14.66
C GLU A 93 14.21 -6.43 15.42
N ALA A 94 15.43 -6.14 14.99
CA ALA A 94 16.28 -5.12 15.62
C ALA A 94 15.74 -3.70 15.38
N ILE A 95 15.21 -3.41 14.19
CA ILE A 95 14.49 -2.15 13.93
C ILE A 95 13.26 -2.06 14.85
N ALA A 96 12.49 -3.14 14.98
CA ALA A 96 11.31 -3.17 15.85
C ALA A 96 11.66 -2.93 17.32
N ARG A 97 12.67 -3.63 17.85
CA ARG A 97 13.18 -3.41 19.22
C ARG A 97 13.61 -1.96 19.42
N ARG A 98 14.34 -1.37 18.46
CA ARG A 98 14.77 0.05 18.56
C ARG A 98 13.59 1.02 18.60
N VAL A 99 12.56 0.79 17.79
CA VAL A 99 11.32 1.59 17.78
C VAL A 99 10.58 1.46 19.11
N ILE A 100 10.47 0.25 19.65
CA ILE A 100 9.82 -0.04 20.93
C ILE A 100 10.55 0.66 22.08
N ASP A 101 11.88 0.52 22.13
CA ASP A 101 12.71 1.17 23.14
C ASP A 101 12.52 2.69 23.10
N ARG A 102 12.54 3.27 21.90
CA ARG A 102 12.34 4.72 21.73
C ARG A 102 10.94 5.17 22.11
N ARG A 103 9.90 4.37 21.83
CA ARG A 103 8.52 4.65 22.26
C ARG A 103 8.43 4.68 23.79
N ARG A 104 9.04 3.69 24.45
CA ARG A 104 9.10 3.63 25.91
C ARG A 104 9.79 4.86 26.50
N ASP A 105 10.95 5.24 25.96
CA ASP A 105 11.71 6.40 26.45
C ASP A 105 11.02 7.74 26.18
N HIS A 106 10.33 7.87 25.05
CA HIS A 106 9.76 9.15 24.62
C HIS A 106 8.42 9.47 25.30
N CYS A 107 7.54 8.48 25.45
CA CYS A 107 6.15 8.68 25.86
C CYS A 107 5.60 7.54 26.75
N GLY A 108 6.38 6.50 27.01
CA GLY A 108 6.00 5.39 27.89
C GLY A 108 4.70 4.68 27.48
N THR A 109 3.98 4.14 28.46
CA THR A 109 2.69 3.44 28.25
C THR A 109 1.57 4.33 27.75
N ARG A 110 1.71 5.66 27.89
CA ARG A 110 0.72 6.67 27.45
C ARG A 110 0.95 7.12 26.01
N CYS A 111 1.87 6.49 25.27
CA CYS A 111 2.14 6.91 23.91
C CYS A 111 0.96 6.64 22.98
N ARG A 112 0.47 7.71 22.32
CA ARG A 112 -0.62 7.60 21.35
C ARG A 112 -0.28 6.75 20.13
N THR A 113 1.00 6.70 19.76
CA THR A 113 1.47 5.95 18.59
C THR A 113 1.37 4.46 18.84
N ARG A 114 0.56 3.79 18.00
CA ARG A 114 0.43 2.34 17.88
C ARG A 114 1.47 1.78 16.92
N LEU A 115 1.95 0.57 17.19
CA LEU A 115 3.04 -0.03 16.44
C LEU A 115 2.56 -1.28 15.69
N TYR A 116 2.81 -1.31 14.39
CA TYR A 116 2.51 -2.46 13.54
C TYR A 116 3.76 -2.86 12.75
N MET A 117 3.91 -4.14 12.45
CA MET A 117 4.96 -4.62 11.54
C MET A 117 4.38 -5.05 10.20
N GLY A 118 5.02 -4.67 9.10
CA GLY A 118 4.59 -5.07 7.76
C GLY A 118 5.16 -4.10 6.73
N ALA A 119 4.49 -3.80 5.62
CA ALA A 119 3.35 -4.55 5.09
C ALA A 119 3.77 -5.95 4.62
N LEU A 120 3.02 -6.99 4.98
CA LEU A 120 3.18 -8.31 4.35
C LEU A 120 2.39 -8.36 3.04
N ASN A 121 2.91 -9.05 2.03
CA ASN A 121 2.31 -9.18 0.71
C ASN A 121 2.16 -10.65 0.31
N GLN A 122 1.24 -10.91 -0.62
CA GLN A 122 1.08 -12.19 -1.33
C GLN A 122 0.90 -13.44 -0.44
N LEU A 123 0.42 -13.28 0.81
CA LEU A 123 0.27 -14.41 1.73
C LEU A 123 -0.93 -15.32 1.40
N GLU A 124 -1.78 -14.94 0.45
CA GLU A 124 -2.71 -15.86 -0.20
C GLU A 124 -1.97 -16.98 -0.96
N LYS A 125 -0.71 -16.76 -1.37
CA LYS A 125 0.09 -17.69 -2.17
C LYS A 125 1.01 -18.53 -1.29
N PRO A 126 0.99 -19.87 -1.41
CA PRO A 126 1.89 -20.75 -0.65
C PRO A 126 3.37 -20.41 -0.77
N ASP A 127 3.84 -20.00 -1.95
CA ASP A 127 5.26 -19.70 -2.20
C ASP A 127 5.81 -18.49 -1.43
N TRP A 128 4.94 -17.70 -0.80
CA TRP A 128 5.30 -16.57 0.06
C TRP A 128 5.23 -16.92 1.56
N ARG A 129 4.79 -18.14 1.89
CA ARG A 129 4.68 -18.68 3.24
C ARG A 129 5.95 -19.45 3.58
N THR A 130 7.04 -18.71 3.74
CA THR A 130 8.38 -19.26 4.01
C THR A 130 8.65 -19.32 5.52
N PRO A 131 9.71 -20.03 5.97
CA PRO A 131 10.18 -19.95 7.35
C PRO A 131 10.42 -18.51 7.83
N THR A 132 10.86 -17.63 6.94
CA THR A 132 11.10 -16.20 7.18
C THR A 132 9.81 -15.43 7.47
N THR A 133 8.74 -15.70 6.71
CA THR A 133 7.39 -15.19 6.97
C THR A 133 6.82 -15.74 8.28
N GLU A 134 7.03 -17.02 8.57
CA GLU A 134 6.58 -17.64 9.83
C GLU A 134 7.30 -17.03 11.04
N ARG A 135 8.63 -16.84 10.97
CA ARG A 135 9.42 -16.16 12.02
C ARG A 135 8.97 -14.72 12.22
N TRP A 136 8.64 -14.00 11.15
CA TRP A 136 8.08 -12.65 11.24
C TRP A 136 6.78 -12.63 12.06
N LEU A 137 5.81 -13.48 11.70
CA LEU A 137 4.52 -13.54 12.38
C LEU A 137 4.65 -14.04 13.83
N ALA A 138 5.54 -15.00 14.08
CA ALA A 138 5.87 -15.46 15.43
C ALA A 138 6.46 -14.35 16.29
N PHE A 139 7.39 -13.54 15.75
CA PHE A 139 7.95 -12.39 16.45
C PHE A 139 6.88 -11.34 16.79
N VAL A 140 6.00 -10.99 15.84
CA VAL A 140 4.87 -10.08 16.07
C VAL A 140 3.95 -10.61 17.18
N LYS A 141 3.63 -11.91 17.14
CA LYS A 141 2.80 -12.56 18.17
C LYS A 141 3.46 -12.54 19.54
N ALA A 142 4.77 -12.77 19.61
CA ALA A 142 5.54 -12.83 20.86
C ALA A 142 5.86 -11.47 21.48
N THR A 143 5.72 -10.37 20.73
CA THR A 143 6.12 -9.02 21.17
C THR A 143 4.90 -8.20 21.63
N PRO A 144 4.71 -7.96 22.94
CA PRO A 144 3.51 -7.31 23.46
C PRO A 144 3.32 -5.86 22.99
N GLU A 145 4.40 -5.14 22.70
CA GLU A 145 4.38 -3.73 22.28
C GLU A 145 3.93 -3.54 20.82
N LEU A 146 3.80 -4.62 20.05
CA LEU A 146 3.24 -4.59 18.70
C LEU A 146 1.74 -4.86 18.75
N ASP A 147 0.96 -3.90 18.26
CA ASP A 147 -0.50 -3.95 18.16
C ASP A 147 -0.96 -4.90 17.03
N GLY A 148 -0.06 -5.28 16.13
CA GLY A 148 -0.25 -6.39 15.20
C GLY A 148 0.50 -6.23 13.87
N VAL A 149 -0.13 -6.65 12.78
CA VAL A 149 0.48 -6.69 11.44
C VAL A 149 -0.13 -5.66 10.49
N ASN A 150 0.68 -5.15 9.58
CA ASN A 150 0.23 -4.41 8.42
C ASN A 150 0.29 -5.33 7.19
N ILE A 151 -0.71 -5.27 6.30
CA ILE A 151 -0.82 -6.13 5.11
C ILE A 151 -1.18 -5.33 3.87
N HIS A 152 -0.69 -5.78 2.71
CA HIS A 152 -0.96 -5.21 1.40
C HIS A 152 -1.55 -6.28 0.44
N PRO A 153 -2.86 -6.56 0.50
CA PRO A 153 -3.51 -7.46 -0.44
C PRO A 153 -3.66 -6.78 -1.80
N HIS A 154 -2.73 -7.10 -2.69
CA HIS A 154 -2.83 -6.85 -4.12
C HIS A 154 -3.17 -8.17 -4.78
N ILE A 155 -4.40 -8.31 -5.27
CA ILE A 155 -5.02 -9.60 -5.57
C ILE A 155 -5.56 -9.66 -7.00
N ASP A 156 -5.79 -10.89 -7.45
CA ASP A 156 -6.44 -11.19 -8.73
C ASP A 156 -7.94 -11.36 -8.56
N ASP A 157 -8.36 -12.05 -7.50
CA ASP A 157 -9.75 -12.24 -7.15
C ASP A 157 -10.01 -11.75 -5.72
N ILE A 158 -11.20 -11.22 -5.46
CA ILE A 158 -11.57 -10.78 -4.12
C ILE A 158 -11.56 -11.93 -3.10
N ALA A 159 -11.80 -13.17 -3.54
CA ALA A 159 -11.69 -14.36 -2.71
C ALA A 159 -10.28 -14.55 -2.13
N ASP A 160 -9.24 -14.11 -2.83
CA ASP A 160 -7.86 -14.19 -2.38
C ASP A 160 -7.62 -13.37 -1.10
N SER A 161 -8.39 -12.29 -0.89
CA SER A 161 -8.30 -11.53 0.35
C SER A 161 -8.68 -12.37 1.57
N ARG A 162 -9.64 -13.30 1.44
CA ARG A 162 -10.02 -14.18 2.55
C ARG A 162 -8.88 -15.16 2.84
N ALA A 163 -8.31 -15.77 1.80
CA ALA A 163 -7.16 -16.67 1.95
C ALA A 163 -5.95 -15.99 2.59
N PHE A 164 -5.74 -14.69 2.31
CA PHE A 164 -4.72 -13.89 3.00
C PHE A 164 -5.04 -13.78 4.50
N LEU A 165 -6.26 -13.38 4.85
CA LEU A 165 -6.69 -13.20 6.24
C LEU A 165 -6.67 -14.50 7.04
N ASP A 166 -7.13 -15.61 6.44
CA ASP A 166 -7.13 -16.95 7.04
C ASP A 166 -5.71 -17.41 7.40
N TYR A 167 -4.69 -16.93 6.67
CA TYR A 167 -3.30 -17.21 6.99
C TYR A 167 -2.78 -16.39 8.18
N ILE A 168 -3.06 -15.08 8.22
CA ILE A 168 -2.48 -14.18 9.24
C ILE A 168 -3.21 -14.24 10.59
N LEU A 169 -4.55 -14.33 10.59
CA LEU A 169 -5.33 -14.15 11.81
C LEU A 169 -5.03 -15.20 12.89
N PRO A 170 -4.85 -16.51 12.58
CA PRO A 170 -4.45 -17.51 13.58
C PRO A 170 -3.02 -17.33 14.12
N ARG A 171 -2.18 -16.60 13.38
CA ARG A 171 -0.77 -16.33 13.73
C ARG A 171 -0.61 -15.04 14.55
N MET A 172 -1.68 -14.31 14.78
CA MET A 172 -1.69 -13.12 15.65
C MET A 172 -2.24 -13.51 17.03
N ARG A 173 -1.91 -12.72 18.07
CA ARG A 173 -2.59 -12.85 19.38
C ARG A 173 -4.05 -12.43 19.26
N PRO A 174 -4.98 -12.91 20.11
CA PRO A 174 -6.40 -12.54 20.03
C PRO A 174 -6.68 -11.03 20.13
N ASP A 175 -5.87 -10.30 20.89
CA ASP A 175 -5.99 -8.85 21.12
C ASP A 175 -5.39 -7.99 19.99
N GLN A 176 -4.54 -8.57 19.14
CA GLN A 176 -3.92 -7.84 18.03
C GLN A 176 -4.92 -7.55 16.91
N LYS A 177 -4.72 -6.43 16.23
CA LYS A 177 -5.46 -6.03 15.03
C LYS A 177 -4.56 -6.02 13.81
N PHE A 178 -5.12 -5.95 12.61
CA PHE A 178 -4.35 -5.72 11.40
C PHE A 178 -4.70 -4.37 10.77
N THR A 179 -3.72 -3.79 10.08
CA THR A 179 -3.92 -2.60 9.24
C THR A 179 -3.71 -2.95 7.78
N VAL A 180 -4.40 -2.22 6.90
CA VAL A 180 -4.27 -2.37 5.45
C VAL A 180 -3.91 -1.02 4.86
N THR A 181 -2.63 -0.77 4.61
CA THR A 181 -2.18 0.53 4.06
C THR A 181 -2.43 0.66 2.56
N GLU A 182 -2.38 -0.47 1.84
CA GLU A 182 -2.59 -0.50 0.40
C GLU A 182 -3.33 -1.79 0.03
N PHE A 183 -4.37 -1.70 -0.80
CA PHE A 183 -5.03 -2.87 -1.38
C PHE A 183 -5.55 -2.57 -2.77
N SER A 184 -5.61 -3.57 -3.66
CA SER A 184 -6.03 -3.38 -5.05
C SER A 184 -6.33 -4.68 -5.80
N LEU A 185 -7.02 -4.55 -6.94
CA LEU A 185 -7.18 -5.60 -7.96
C LEU A 185 -6.11 -5.50 -9.07
N VAL A 186 -4.91 -5.04 -8.74
CA VAL A 186 -3.92 -4.65 -9.76
C VAL A 186 -3.50 -5.81 -10.66
N TRP A 187 -3.46 -7.03 -10.13
CA TRP A 187 -3.07 -8.21 -10.90
C TRP A 187 -4.16 -8.64 -11.87
N TRP A 188 -5.43 -8.49 -11.48
CA TRP A 188 -6.56 -8.65 -12.39
C TRP A 188 -6.46 -7.66 -13.55
N TRP A 189 -6.28 -6.37 -13.27
CA TRP A 189 -6.17 -5.35 -14.31
C TRP A 189 -4.97 -5.57 -15.22
N LYS A 190 -3.83 -6.00 -14.67
CA LYS A 190 -2.61 -6.32 -15.44
C LYS A 190 -2.91 -7.34 -16.54
N LYS A 191 -3.70 -8.38 -16.25
CA LYS A 191 -4.09 -9.41 -17.22
C LYS A 191 -4.95 -8.85 -18.37
N GLN A 192 -5.64 -7.74 -18.15
CA GLN A 192 -6.52 -7.11 -19.15
C GLN A 192 -5.79 -6.14 -20.08
N MET A 193 -4.59 -5.68 -19.72
CA MET A 193 -3.92 -4.58 -20.43
C MET A 193 -3.70 -4.87 -21.91
N LYS A 194 -3.33 -6.11 -22.28
CA LYS A 194 -3.11 -6.54 -23.67
C LYS A 194 -4.37 -7.08 -24.37
N GLN A 195 -5.50 -7.17 -23.66
CA GLN A 195 -6.76 -7.55 -24.28
C GLN A 195 -7.30 -6.39 -25.10
N ALA A 196 -8.09 -6.71 -26.12
CA ALA A 196 -8.81 -5.70 -26.89
C ALA A 196 -9.76 -4.91 -25.97
N VAL A 197 -9.98 -3.64 -26.31
CA VAL A 197 -11.03 -2.82 -25.69
C VAL A 197 -12.40 -3.43 -25.97
N SER A 198 -13.38 -3.09 -25.14
CA SER A 198 -14.78 -3.47 -25.39
C SER A 198 -15.23 -3.04 -26.79
N PRO A 199 -15.90 -3.90 -27.57
CA PRO A 199 -16.45 -3.54 -28.88
C PRO A 199 -17.35 -2.31 -28.81
N ALA A 200 -18.15 -2.17 -27.74
CA ALA A 200 -19.02 -1.02 -27.55
C ALA A 200 -18.21 0.29 -27.44
N TYR A 201 -17.12 0.28 -26.67
CA TYR A 201 -16.23 1.44 -26.54
C TYR A 201 -15.49 1.73 -27.86
N ALA A 202 -15.01 0.69 -28.56
CA ALA A 202 -14.35 0.86 -29.85
C ALA A 202 -15.27 1.51 -30.89
N THR A 203 -16.52 1.07 -30.98
CA THR A 203 -17.51 1.66 -31.90
C THR A 203 -17.85 3.09 -31.50
N GLN A 204 -18.12 3.34 -30.21
CA GLN A 204 -18.51 4.67 -29.72
C GLN A 204 -17.44 5.74 -29.97
N TYR A 205 -16.16 5.37 -29.84
CA TYR A 205 -15.03 6.29 -30.01
C TYR A 205 -14.24 6.06 -31.30
N ASN A 206 -14.81 5.34 -32.27
CA ASN A 206 -14.25 5.05 -33.59
C ASN A 206 -12.77 4.58 -33.54
N LEU A 207 -12.48 3.63 -32.64
CA LEU A 207 -11.13 3.10 -32.46
C LEU A 207 -10.81 2.02 -33.50
N PRO A 208 -9.53 1.93 -33.94
CA PRO A 208 -9.09 0.83 -34.79
C PRO A 208 -9.41 -0.55 -34.19
N ALA A 209 -9.79 -1.49 -35.04
CA ALA A 209 -10.01 -2.87 -34.64
C ALA A 209 -8.76 -3.45 -33.93
N GLY A 210 -8.98 -4.14 -32.81
CA GLY A 210 -7.89 -4.73 -32.03
C GLY A 210 -7.13 -3.75 -31.13
N THR A 211 -7.54 -2.48 -31.03
CA THR A 211 -7.00 -1.55 -30.03
C THR A 211 -7.04 -2.19 -28.63
N GLN A 212 -5.92 -2.18 -27.92
CA GLN A 212 -5.76 -2.81 -26.62
C GLN A 212 -6.00 -1.82 -25.48
N ASN A 213 -6.43 -2.33 -24.31
CA ASN A 213 -6.75 -1.50 -23.15
C ASN A 213 -5.58 -0.58 -22.74
N TRP A 214 -4.33 -1.06 -22.77
CA TRP A 214 -3.17 -0.25 -22.43
C TRP A 214 -2.97 0.95 -23.37
N GLN A 215 -3.40 0.85 -24.64
CA GLN A 215 -3.26 1.92 -25.64
C GLN A 215 -4.25 3.06 -25.36
N VAL A 216 -5.47 2.72 -24.92
CA VAL A 216 -6.45 3.73 -24.49
C VAL A 216 -5.93 4.51 -23.29
N ILE A 217 -5.37 3.81 -22.30
CA ILE A 217 -4.76 4.45 -21.13
C ILE A 217 -3.54 5.28 -21.55
N ALA A 218 -2.72 4.79 -22.49
CA ALA A 218 -1.58 5.56 -23.01
C ALA A 218 -2.03 6.87 -23.68
N ALA A 219 -3.12 6.83 -24.45
CA ALA A 219 -3.72 8.01 -25.06
C ALA A 219 -4.22 9.00 -24.00
N ALA A 220 -4.94 8.53 -22.98
CA ALA A 220 -5.41 9.35 -21.86
C ALA A 220 -4.26 9.96 -21.04
N LEU A 221 -3.15 9.25 -20.87
CA LEU A 221 -1.96 9.79 -20.17
C LEU A 221 -1.22 10.85 -21.00
N LYS A 222 -1.28 10.75 -22.33
CA LYS A 222 -0.68 11.74 -23.24
C LYS A 222 -1.55 12.99 -23.38
N ALA A 223 -2.85 12.79 -23.53
CA ALA A 223 -3.86 13.82 -23.64
C ALA A 223 -5.06 13.41 -22.78
N PRO A 224 -5.17 13.92 -21.54
CA PRO A 224 -6.26 13.57 -20.64
C PRO A 224 -7.62 13.66 -21.32
N PHE A 225 -8.44 12.63 -21.09
CA PHE A 225 -9.75 12.52 -21.71
C PHE A 225 -10.78 13.36 -20.96
N PRO A 226 -11.85 13.82 -21.64
CA PRO A 226 -13.05 14.25 -20.96
C PRO A 226 -13.55 13.15 -20.02
N LYS A 227 -14.10 13.54 -18.86
CA LYS A 227 -14.56 12.57 -17.84
C LYS A 227 -15.49 11.51 -18.41
N ALA A 228 -16.48 11.91 -19.22
CA ALA A 228 -17.43 10.98 -19.82
C ALA A 228 -16.74 9.88 -20.65
N GLN A 229 -15.68 10.21 -21.40
CA GLN A 229 -14.94 9.24 -22.20
C GLN A 229 -14.13 8.27 -21.33
N TRP A 230 -13.49 8.76 -20.28
CA TRP A 230 -12.79 7.89 -19.34
C TRP A 230 -13.74 6.96 -18.59
N ASP A 231 -14.88 7.51 -18.14
CA ASP A 231 -15.91 6.73 -17.45
C ASP A 231 -16.50 5.66 -18.39
N ASP A 232 -16.76 5.98 -19.66
CA ASP A 232 -17.23 5.02 -20.65
C ASP A 232 -16.20 3.92 -20.95
N PHE A 233 -14.90 4.24 -20.97
CA PHE A 233 -13.85 3.21 -21.10
C PHE A 233 -13.96 2.17 -19.98
N LEU A 234 -14.18 2.61 -18.75
CA LEU A 234 -14.28 1.72 -17.58
C LEU A 234 -15.63 1.00 -17.53
N ARG A 235 -16.73 1.74 -17.71
CA ARG A 235 -18.11 1.25 -17.61
C ARG A 235 -18.47 0.26 -18.72
N LEU A 236 -17.98 0.47 -19.95
CA LEU A 236 -18.24 -0.44 -21.07
C LEU A 236 -17.29 -1.64 -21.09
N SER A 237 -16.30 -1.71 -20.19
CA SER A 237 -15.34 -2.79 -20.09
C SER A 237 -15.80 -3.82 -19.05
N PRO A 238 -16.27 -5.02 -19.46
CA PRO A 238 -16.82 -6.00 -18.51
C PRO A 238 -15.82 -6.44 -17.44
N TRP A 239 -14.53 -6.46 -17.78
CA TRP A 239 -13.46 -6.78 -16.85
C TRP A 239 -13.34 -5.78 -15.70
N PHE A 240 -13.76 -4.53 -15.89
CA PHE A 240 -13.72 -3.49 -14.85
C PHE A 240 -15.09 -3.30 -14.20
N GLU A 241 -16.13 -3.14 -15.03
CA GLU A 241 -17.49 -2.81 -14.59
C GLU A 241 -18.11 -3.82 -13.62
N THR A 242 -17.83 -5.11 -13.82
CA THR A 242 -18.29 -6.19 -12.93
C THR A 242 -17.63 -6.16 -11.54
N ARG A 243 -16.57 -5.35 -11.38
CA ARG A 243 -15.78 -5.21 -10.15
C ARG A 243 -15.77 -3.77 -9.62
N ARG A 244 -16.65 -2.89 -10.12
CA ARG A 244 -16.70 -1.48 -9.73
C ARG A 244 -16.93 -1.27 -8.22
N HIS A 245 -17.61 -2.20 -7.54
CA HIS A 245 -17.84 -2.14 -6.09
C HIS A 245 -16.76 -2.84 -5.25
N TYR A 246 -15.52 -2.91 -5.77
CA TYR A 246 -14.42 -3.61 -5.11
C TYR A 246 -14.13 -3.05 -3.71
N ILE A 247 -14.08 -1.72 -3.56
CA ILE A 247 -13.75 -1.08 -2.28
C ILE A 247 -14.76 -1.50 -1.21
N ARG A 248 -16.05 -1.35 -1.49
CA ARG A 248 -17.12 -1.77 -0.55
C ARG A 248 -17.02 -3.25 -0.18
N ASN A 249 -16.88 -4.11 -1.19
CA ASN A 249 -16.85 -5.55 -0.96
C ASN A 249 -15.59 -5.98 -0.17
N GLN A 250 -14.45 -5.35 -0.45
CA GLN A 250 -13.18 -5.63 0.21
C GLN A 250 -13.16 -5.10 1.65
N MET A 251 -13.71 -3.91 1.89
CA MET A 251 -13.88 -3.35 3.23
C MET A 251 -14.80 -4.22 4.10
N LYS A 252 -15.88 -4.76 3.52
CA LYS A 252 -16.73 -5.73 4.22
C LYS A 252 -15.92 -6.96 4.67
N ILE A 253 -15.11 -7.56 3.79
CA ILE A 253 -14.26 -8.71 4.14
C ILE A 253 -13.33 -8.36 5.31
N PHE A 254 -12.69 -7.19 5.28
CA PHE A 254 -11.83 -6.77 6.38
C PHE A 254 -12.59 -6.55 7.69
N ARG A 255 -13.74 -5.86 7.65
CA ARG A 255 -14.54 -5.54 8.84
C ARG A 255 -15.19 -6.76 9.46
N ASP A 256 -15.66 -7.71 8.66
CA ASP A 256 -16.28 -8.96 9.13
C ASP A 256 -15.34 -9.79 10.02
N THR A 257 -14.02 -9.54 9.97
CA THR A 257 -13.06 -10.18 10.88
C THR A 257 -13.18 -9.71 12.33
N GLY A 258 -13.78 -8.53 12.58
CA GLY A 258 -13.74 -7.84 13.88
C GLY A 258 -12.35 -7.36 14.31
N ARG A 259 -11.32 -7.52 13.46
CA ARG A 259 -9.91 -7.31 13.79
C ARG A 259 -9.19 -6.29 12.90
N LEU A 260 -9.93 -5.59 12.04
CA LEU A 260 -9.41 -4.44 11.30
C LEU A 260 -9.21 -3.25 12.25
N ALA A 261 -8.02 -2.65 12.23
CA ALA A 261 -7.74 -1.38 12.91
C ALA A 261 -7.95 -0.18 11.99
N VAL A 262 -7.38 -0.21 10.79
CA VAL A 262 -7.58 0.82 9.75
C VAL A 262 -7.28 0.23 8.37
N ALA A 263 -7.99 0.68 7.36
CA ALA A 263 -7.64 0.45 5.96
C ALA A 263 -7.51 1.81 5.26
N THR A 264 -6.50 1.96 4.41
CA THR A 264 -6.31 3.14 3.55
C THR A 264 -6.29 2.72 2.09
N TYR A 265 -6.70 3.62 1.20
CA TYR A 265 -6.83 3.34 -0.23
C TYR A 265 -6.11 4.40 -1.07
N GLY A 266 -5.73 4.02 -2.29
CA GLY A 266 -5.01 4.91 -3.21
C GLY A 266 -5.84 6.14 -3.55
N PHE A 267 -5.39 7.33 -3.13
CA PHE A 267 -6.21 8.54 -3.28
C PHE A 267 -6.00 9.26 -4.61
N LYS A 268 -4.75 9.40 -5.08
CA LYS A 268 -4.41 10.14 -6.30
C LYS A 268 -3.38 9.41 -7.16
N GLN A 269 -3.45 9.64 -8.48
CA GLN A 269 -2.48 9.09 -9.43
C GLN A 269 -1.10 9.78 -9.32
N GLY A 270 -0.13 9.06 -8.75
CA GLY A 270 1.26 9.50 -8.62
C GLY A 270 2.05 9.45 -9.94
N ARG A 271 3.16 10.20 -10.03
CA ARG A 271 4.03 10.22 -11.22
C ARG A 271 4.59 8.85 -11.59
N SER A 272 4.98 8.05 -10.61
CA SER A 272 5.51 6.70 -10.82
C SER A 272 4.51 5.72 -11.44
N MET A 273 3.20 5.98 -11.26
CA MET A 273 2.14 5.13 -11.78
C MET A 273 1.99 5.24 -13.31
N SER A 274 2.36 6.39 -13.90
CA SER A 274 2.29 6.65 -15.34
C SER A 274 3.65 6.66 -16.04
N ALA A 275 4.76 6.71 -15.29
CA ALA A 275 6.11 6.70 -15.88
C ALA A 275 6.37 5.39 -16.65
N GLU A 276 6.92 5.54 -17.86
CA GLU A 276 7.24 4.43 -18.78
C GLU A 276 6.02 3.53 -19.05
N TRP A 277 4.86 4.16 -19.31
CA TRP A 277 3.64 3.43 -19.59
C TRP A 277 3.74 2.60 -20.87
N GLY A 278 3.24 1.36 -20.80
CA GLY A 278 3.26 0.41 -21.91
C GLY A 278 2.55 -0.89 -21.55
N PRO A 279 2.50 -1.88 -22.47
CA PRO A 279 1.70 -3.09 -22.32
C PRO A 279 2.12 -4.00 -21.15
N ASN A 280 3.33 -3.82 -20.63
CA ASN A 280 3.86 -4.59 -19.51
C ASN A 280 3.86 -3.81 -18.19
N LYS A 281 3.51 -2.53 -18.19
CA LYS A 281 3.47 -1.71 -16.97
C LYS A 281 2.35 -2.22 -16.06
N THR A 282 2.63 -2.31 -14.76
CA THR A 282 1.59 -2.63 -13.77
C THR A 282 0.63 -1.44 -13.63
N PRO A 283 -0.69 -1.62 -13.82
CA PRO A 283 -1.63 -0.51 -13.98
C PRO A 283 -2.11 0.08 -12.64
N TRP A 284 -1.16 0.46 -11.77
CA TRP A 284 -1.45 1.04 -10.45
C TRP A 284 -2.34 2.28 -10.49
N LEU A 285 -2.30 3.05 -11.58
CA LEU A 285 -3.11 4.25 -11.77
C LEU A 285 -4.62 3.98 -11.73
N LEU A 286 -5.04 2.73 -11.99
CA LEU A 286 -6.45 2.34 -11.94
C LEU A 286 -6.96 2.24 -10.50
N ASN A 287 -6.08 2.18 -9.49
CA ASN A 287 -6.46 2.07 -8.07
C ASN A 287 -6.85 3.41 -7.41
N SER A 288 -6.67 4.54 -8.10
CA SER A 288 -6.78 5.86 -7.46
C SER A 288 -8.21 6.39 -7.44
N VAL A 289 -8.70 6.85 -6.29
CA VAL A 289 -10.00 7.53 -6.12
C VAL A 289 -10.12 8.72 -7.07
N PHE A 290 -9.06 9.51 -7.21
CA PHE A 290 -8.97 10.62 -8.16
C PHE A 290 -8.02 10.29 -9.31
N ALA A 291 -8.49 10.52 -10.53
CA ALA A 291 -7.86 10.10 -11.78
C ALA A 291 -7.27 11.28 -12.59
N GLY A 292 -6.67 12.24 -11.90
CA GLY A 292 -6.20 13.50 -12.47
C GLY A 292 -5.01 13.42 -13.46
N ARG A 293 -4.51 12.23 -13.83
CA ARG A 293 -3.56 12.07 -14.94
C ARG A 293 -4.22 11.57 -16.22
N THR A 294 -5.36 10.90 -16.11
CA THR A 294 -6.08 10.30 -17.25
C THR A 294 -7.33 11.07 -17.61
N ILE A 295 -7.87 11.86 -16.69
CA ILE A 295 -9.03 12.71 -16.88
C ILE A 295 -8.60 14.17 -16.86
N GLN A 296 -9.20 14.99 -17.72
CA GLN A 296 -9.08 16.44 -17.68
C GLN A 296 -9.48 16.97 -16.29
N PRO A 297 -8.85 18.06 -15.81
CA PRO A 297 -9.27 18.68 -14.57
C PRO A 297 -10.72 19.19 -14.67
N ASP A 298 -11.39 19.25 -13.53
CA ASP A 298 -12.70 19.88 -13.40
C ASP A 298 -12.60 21.39 -13.65
N THR A 299 -13.75 22.08 -13.78
CA THR A 299 -13.79 23.52 -14.13
C THR A 299 -13.08 24.43 -13.11
N ASP A 300 -12.96 23.97 -11.86
CA ASP A 300 -12.23 24.65 -10.78
C ASP A 300 -10.74 24.28 -10.71
N GLY A 301 -10.26 23.47 -11.67
CA GLY A 301 -8.89 22.93 -11.69
C GLY A 301 -8.69 21.69 -10.81
N GLY A 302 -9.74 21.19 -10.16
CA GLY A 302 -9.73 20.00 -9.33
C GLY A 302 -9.43 18.73 -10.13
N ALA A 303 -8.92 17.71 -9.44
CA ALA A 303 -8.76 16.39 -10.06
C ALA A 303 -10.13 15.70 -10.12
N ALA A 304 -10.50 15.20 -11.30
CA ALA A 304 -11.77 14.49 -11.46
C ALA A 304 -11.75 13.12 -10.73
N PRO A 305 -12.87 12.72 -10.10
CA PRO A 305 -12.99 11.43 -9.44
C PRO A 305 -13.10 10.29 -10.46
N ASN A 306 -12.58 9.13 -10.06
CA ASN A 306 -12.69 7.88 -10.78
C ASN A 306 -14.09 7.29 -10.57
N TYR A 307 -14.78 7.01 -11.67
CA TYR A 307 -16.14 6.47 -11.73
C TYR A 307 -16.39 5.33 -10.73
N ALA A 308 -15.51 4.34 -10.64
CA ALA A 308 -15.79 3.15 -9.84
C ALA A 308 -15.57 3.34 -8.34
N TRP A 309 -14.74 4.29 -7.92
CA TRP A 309 -14.19 4.29 -6.56
C TRP A 309 -14.79 5.33 -5.63
N ILE A 310 -15.20 6.49 -6.15
CA ILE A 310 -15.52 7.64 -5.30
C ILE A 310 -16.71 7.39 -4.37
N ASP A 311 -17.78 6.77 -4.88
CA ASP A 311 -18.99 6.55 -4.10
C ASP A 311 -18.76 5.50 -3.00
N ASP A 312 -18.14 4.38 -3.34
CA ASP A 312 -17.73 3.37 -2.36
C ASP A 312 -16.76 4.01 -1.34
N PHE A 313 -15.74 4.75 -1.77
CA PHE A 313 -14.76 5.37 -0.87
C PHE A 313 -15.43 6.28 0.17
N ILE A 314 -16.37 7.14 -0.26
CA ILE A 314 -17.13 8.02 0.63
C ILE A 314 -18.04 7.22 1.57
N ALA A 315 -18.74 6.21 1.06
CA ALA A 315 -19.61 5.37 1.86
C ALA A 315 -18.84 4.63 2.96
N GLU A 316 -17.63 4.17 2.66
CA GLU A 316 -16.76 3.44 3.59
C GLU A 316 -16.07 4.33 4.64
N GLN A 317 -16.16 5.67 4.55
CA GLN A 317 -15.66 6.58 5.60
C GLN A 317 -16.63 6.74 6.79
N LYS A 318 -17.88 6.28 6.66
CA LYS A 318 -18.87 6.40 7.72
C LYS A 318 -18.70 5.23 8.69
N ASP A 319 -18.36 5.55 9.93
CA ASP A 319 -18.38 4.61 11.06
C ASP A 319 -19.80 4.07 11.31
#